data_AF-W7DG56-F1
#
_entry.id   AF-W7DG56-F1
#
_cell.length_a   1.000
_cell.length_b   1.000
_cell.length_c   1.000
_cell.angle_alpha   90.00
_cell.angle_beta   90.00
_cell.angle_gamma   90.00
#
_symmetry.space_group_name_H-M   'P 1'
#
loop_
_entity.id
_entity.type
_entity.pdbx_description
1 polymer ?
#
loop_
_entity_poly.entity_id
_entity_poly.type
_entity_poly.pdbx_seq_one_letter_code
_entity_poly.pdbx_strand_id
1 'polypeptide(L)'
;MTNGEKLEQLELVEVSTKDGKATLQFIDRERGEVRDVYFNKNIFDPEKGTFIPSEEKAAKVEEWSQEYFGLAFDDLHQAIGVKKDVYAYDTFNSLWESEQLAKFDKSEVGMLFSTTVTSVVDDGIGIKIKFGHEGKTYQSNMNYSEYLESTREWFKNPQKERKQRQRFEEKFGISVDEKEKLVGQEIMVEVKLAFNRNVYTEIKPLPKKK
;
A
#
# COMPACT_ATOMS: atom_id res chain seq x y z
N MET A 1 14.86 -7.45 -7.29
CA MET A 1 14.75 -7.51 -5.82
C MET A 1 14.25 -6.14 -5.41
N THR A 2 13.01 -6.03 -4.94
CA THR A 2 12.38 -4.76 -4.54
C THR A 2 11.87 -4.90 -3.11
N ASN A 3 12.78 -5.26 -2.22
CA ASN A 3 12.54 -5.25 -0.79
C ASN A 3 13.35 -4.07 -0.27
N GLY A 4 12.68 -3.11 0.38
CA GLY A 4 13.37 -1.95 0.94
C GLY A 4 14.49 -2.41 1.87
N GLU A 5 15.62 -1.71 1.80
CA GLU A 5 16.76 -1.97 2.68
C GLU A 5 16.60 -1.17 3.97
N LYS A 6 16.77 -1.83 5.12
CA LYS A 6 16.79 -1.15 6.41
C LYS A 6 18.20 -0.64 6.69
N LEU A 7 18.38 0.68 6.73
CA LEU A 7 19.61 1.36 7.10
C LEU A 7 19.50 1.83 8.54
N GLU A 8 20.38 1.36 9.42
CA GLU A 8 20.23 1.58 10.86
C GLU A 8 20.91 2.87 11.34
N GLN A 9 20.27 3.54 12.29
CA GLN A 9 20.87 4.66 13.05
C GLN A 9 21.43 5.81 12.19
N LEU A 10 20.78 6.14 11.07
CA LEU A 10 21.13 7.31 10.28
C LEU A 10 20.79 8.58 11.05
N GLU A 11 21.69 9.56 10.99
CA GLU A 11 21.54 10.85 11.66
C GLU A 11 20.72 11.81 10.80
N LEU A 12 19.65 12.37 11.36
CA LEU A 12 18.89 13.46 10.76
C LEU A 12 19.71 14.76 10.83
N VAL A 13 20.07 15.33 9.69
CA VAL A 13 20.93 16.53 9.63
C VAL A 13 20.20 17.78 9.23
N GLU A 14 19.10 17.64 8.51
CA GLU A 14 18.35 18.78 7.99
C GLU A 14 16.86 18.44 7.94
N VAL A 15 16.03 19.42 8.30
CA VAL A 15 14.58 19.35 8.13
C VAL A 15 14.16 20.62 7.40
N SER A 16 13.53 20.45 6.24
CA SER A 16 12.95 21.56 5.48
C SER A 16 11.44 21.36 5.31
N THR A 17 10.66 22.40 5.63
CA THR A 17 9.20 22.38 5.50
C THR A 17 8.77 23.35 4.41
N LYS A 18 8.03 22.85 3.42
CA LYS A 18 7.47 23.64 2.32
C LYS A 18 6.08 23.14 1.95
N ASP A 19 5.11 24.05 1.87
CA ASP A 19 3.75 23.77 1.40
C ASP A 19 3.09 22.55 2.10
N GLY A 20 3.25 22.41 3.43
CA GLY A 20 2.68 21.29 4.19
C GLY A 20 3.41 19.95 4.01
N LYS A 21 4.61 19.97 3.41
CA LYS A 21 5.52 18.83 3.27
C LYS A 21 6.82 19.11 4.03
N ALA A 22 7.16 18.24 4.97
CA ALA A 22 8.49 18.19 5.58
C ALA A 22 9.37 17.17 4.85
N THR A 23 10.61 17.57 4.57
CA THR A 23 11.68 16.72 4.05
C THR A 23 12.72 16.57 5.15
N LEU A 24 12.86 15.35 5.66
CA LEU A 24 13.80 14.96 6.70
C LEU A 24 14.99 14.29 6.02
N GLN A 25 16.16 14.93 6.08
CA GLN A 25 17.35 14.46 5.40
C GLN A 25 18.26 13.70 6.36
N PHE A 26 18.42 12.42 6.12
CA PHE A 26 19.31 11.55 6.89
C PHE A 26 20.61 11.32 6.12
N ILE A 27 21.76 11.31 6.81
CA ILE A 27 23.05 11.00 6.17
C ILE A 27 23.43 9.54 6.42
N ASP A 28 23.64 8.82 5.31
CA ASP A 28 24.34 7.54 5.29
C ASP A 28 25.83 7.79 5.03
N ARG A 29 26.60 7.88 6.12
CA ARG A 29 28.04 8.18 6.04
C ARG A 29 28.87 7.03 5.48
N GLU A 30 28.39 5.80 5.59
CA GLU A 30 29.12 4.63 5.09
C GLU A 30 29.10 4.61 3.56
N ARG A 31 27.98 5.01 2.97
CA ARG A 31 27.81 5.07 1.50
C ARG A 31 28.08 6.46 0.92
N GLY A 32 28.13 7.49 1.76
CA GLY A 32 28.26 8.88 1.31
C GLY A 32 26.98 9.38 0.63
N GLU A 33 25.82 8.89 1.07
CA GLU A 33 24.52 9.14 0.44
C GLU A 33 23.59 9.92 1.38
N VAL A 34 22.65 10.68 0.80
CA VAL A 34 21.56 11.34 1.52
C VAL A 34 20.28 10.54 1.33
N ARG A 35 19.54 10.35 2.41
CA ARG A 35 18.25 9.66 2.44
C ARG A 35 17.15 10.64 2.86
N ASP A 36 16.35 11.06 1.89
CA ASP A 36 15.22 11.94 2.15
C ASP A 36 13.98 11.13 2.53
N VAL A 37 13.41 11.42 3.69
CA VAL A 37 12.10 10.93 4.14
C VAL A 37 11.09 12.08 4.08
N TYR A 38 9.88 11.79 3.62
CA TYR A 38 8.86 12.81 3.37
C TYR A 38 7.62 12.64 4.23
N PHE A 39 7.29 13.67 5.01
CA PHE A 39 6.02 13.78 5.73
C PHE A 39 5.16 14.84 5.02
N ASN A 40 4.11 14.40 4.31
CA ASN A 40 3.28 15.29 3.47
C ASN A 40 1.83 15.27 3.95
N LYS A 41 1.35 16.42 4.44
CA LYS A 41 -0.03 16.64 4.92
C LYS A 41 -1.06 16.77 3.78
N ASN A 42 -0.60 16.85 2.54
CA ASN A 42 -1.45 17.06 1.37
C ASN A 42 -1.67 15.76 0.57
N ILE A 43 -2.75 15.76 -0.20
CA ILE A 43 -3.05 14.76 -1.24
C ILE A 43 -2.89 15.39 -2.62
N PHE A 44 -2.44 14.60 -3.60
CA PHE A 44 -2.37 15.06 -4.98
C PHE A 44 -3.79 15.12 -5.57
N ASP A 45 -4.16 16.28 -6.07
CA ASP A 45 -5.37 16.54 -6.84
C ASP A 45 -5.03 16.39 -8.34
N PRO A 46 -5.40 15.28 -9.00
CA PRO A 46 -5.08 15.06 -10.40
C PRO A 46 -5.83 16.01 -11.35
N GLU A 47 -6.96 16.60 -10.94
CA GLU A 47 -7.73 17.53 -11.77
C GLU A 47 -7.11 18.92 -11.78
N LYS A 48 -6.62 19.38 -10.61
CA LYS A 48 -5.91 20.66 -10.47
C LYS A 48 -4.41 20.53 -10.76
N GLY A 49 -3.92 19.30 -10.88
CA GLY A 49 -2.49 19.00 -11.04
C GLY A 49 -1.63 19.47 -9.87
N THR A 50 -2.21 19.65 -8.69
CA THR A 50 -1.54 20.25 -7.52
C THR A 50 -1.86 19.50 -6.24
N PHE A 51 -1.08 19.73 -5.18
CA PHE A 51 -1.36 19.15 -3.87
C PHE A 51 -2.36 20.03 -3.11
N ILE A 52 -3.38 19.42 -2.51
CA ILE A 52 -4.36 20.10 -1.66
C ILE A 52 -4.32 19.56 -0.23
N PRO A 53 -4.57 20.40 0.79
CA PRO A 53 -4.65 19.94 2.18
C PRO A 53 -5.71 18.84 2.37
N SER A 54 -5.41 17.85 3.20
CA SER A 54 -6.35 16.79 3.59
C SER A 54 -6.26 16.59 5.10
N GLU A 55 -7.39 16.70 5.80
CA GLU A 55 -7.46 16.58 7.26
C GLU A 55 -6.98 15.21 7.74
N GLU A 56 -7.39 14.13 7.06
CA GLU A 56 -6.97 12.77 7.38
C GLU A 56 -5.45 12.59 7.26
N LYS A 57 -4.88 13.09 6.16
CA LYS A 57 -3.43 13.06 5.91
C LYS A 57 -2.67 13.93 6.89
N ALA A 58 -3.21 15.10 7.25
CA ALA A 58 -2.62 15.98 8.24
C ALA A 58 -2.59 15.32 9.62
N ALA A 59 -3.69 14.71 10.06
CA ALA A 59 -3.77 13.98 11.33
C ALA A 59 -2.77 12.82 11.38
N LYS A 60 -2.67 12.04 10.29
CA LYS A 60 -1.72 10.93 10.20
C LYS A 60 -0.26 11.37 10.26
N VAL A 61 0.07 12.47 9.59
CA VAL A 61 1.41 13.04 9.64
C VAL A 61 1.74 13.59 11.03
N GLU A 62 0.75 14.15 11.72
CA GLU A 62 0.92 14.59 13.11
C GLU A 62 1.20 13.40 14.03
N GLU A 63 0.43 12.30 13.87
CA GLU A 63 0.66 11.05 14.58
C GLU A 63 2.08 10.52 14.34
N TRP A 64 2.54 10.49 13.10
CA TRP A 64 3.92 10.07 12.79
C TRP A 64 4.98 11.00 13.39
N SER A 65 4.76 12.31 13.35
CA SER A 65 5.70 13.27 13.95
C SER A 65 5.84 13.01 15.45
N GLN A 66 4.73 12.74 16.13
CA GLN A 66 4.71 12.40 17.54
C GLN A 66 5.28 11.01 17.82
N GLU A 67 4.95 10.00 17.02
CA GLU A 67 5.41 8.61 17.19
C GLU A 67 6.93 8.50 17.01
N TYR A 68 7.47 9.09 15.94
CA TYR A 68 8.89 8.93 15.62
C TYR A 68 9.77 9.95 16.33
N PHE A 69 9.30 11.16 16.58
CA PHE A 69 10.16 12.24 17.14
C PHE A 69 9.66 12.79 18.47
N GLY A 70 8.45 12.47 18.90
CA GLY A 70 7.85 13.05 20.10
C GLY A 70 7.53 14.55 19.94
N LEU A 71 7.43 15.03 18.71
CA LEU A 71 7.30 16.43 18.35
C LEU A 71 6.08 16.65 17.46
N ALA A 72 5.52 17.86 17.51
CA ALA A 72 4.57 18.32 16.52
C ALA A 72 5.25 18.46 15.15
N PHE A 73 4.49 18.37 14.07
CA PHE A 73 5.02 18.48 12.70
C PHE A 73 5.80 19.78 12.45
N ASP A 74 5.31 20.90 12.97
CA ASP A 74 5.95 22.21 12.78
C ASP A 74 7.27 22.31 13.58
N ASP A 75 7.45 21.46 14.59
CA ASP A 75 8.61 21.41 15.46
C ASP A 75 9.64 20.35 15.05
N LEU A 76 9.44 19.66 13.92
CA LEU A 76 10.36 18.59 13.46
C LEU A 76 11.81 19.06 13.28
N HIS A 77 12.05 20.35 13.04
CA HIS A 77 13.40 20.92 12.97
C HIS A 77 14.19 20.75 14.29
N GLN A 78 13.51 20.59 15.42
CA GLN A 78 14.14 20.31 16.72
C GLN A 78 14.68 18.87 16.82
N ALA A 79 14.32 17.98 15.90
CA ALA A 79 14.81 16.60 15.84
C ALA A 79 16.19 16.45 15.17
N ILE A 80 16.79 17.53 14.66
CA ILE A 80 18.13 17.47 14.05
C ILE A 80 19.14 16.89 15.06
N GLY A 81 19.93 15.91 14.62
CA GLY A 81 20.86 15.12 15.43
C GLY A 81 20.28 13.80 15.96
N VAL A 82 18.95 13.60 15.88
CA VAL A 82 18.34 12.31 16.24
C VAL A 82 18.73 11.24 15.22
N LYS A 83 19.01 10.04 15.73
CA LYS A 83 19.27 8.86 14.90
C LYS A 83 18.03 8.00 14.75
N LYS A 84 17.75 7.55 13.52
CA LYS A 84 16.64 6.65 13.20
C LYS A 84 17.05 5.60 12.19
N ASP A 85 16.32 4.50 12.22
CA ASP A 85 16.38 3.51 11.16
C ASP A 85 15.55 4.02 9.98
N VAL A 86 16.11 3.91 8.77
CA VAL A 86 15.49 4.37 7.53
C VAL A 86 15.33 3.17 6.59
N TYR A 87 14.10 2.92 6.17
CA TYR A 87 13.79 1.94 5.14
C TYR A 87 13.89 2.61 3.78
N ALA A 88 14.92 2.24 3.02
CA ALA A 88 15.24 2.78 1.71
C ALA A 88 14.65 1.91 0.59
N TYR A 89 13.84 2.51 -0.27
CA TYR A 89 13.26 1.89 -1.47
C TYR A 89 13.76 2.62 -2.72
N ASP A 90 13.60 1.98 -3.88
CA ASP A 90 14.08 2.51 -5.17
C ASP A 90 13.60 3.94 -5.49
N THR A 91 12.43 4.34 -4.99
CA THR A 91 11.79 5.62 -5.32
C THR A 91 11.47 6.50 -4.12
N PHE A 92 11.60 5.99 -2.89
CA PHE A 92 11.30 6.74 -1.67
C PHE A 92 11.98 6.12 -0.45
N ASN A 93 12.08 6.87 0.64
CA ASN A 93 12.50 6.35 1.95
C ASN A 93 11.39 6.55 2.99
N SER A 94 11.39 5.74 4.04
CA SER A 94 10.41 5.77 5.12
C SER A 94 11.06 5.48 6.48
N LEU A 95 10.43 5.89 7.58
CA LEU A 95 10.82 5.48 8.94
C LEU A 95 10.19 4.15 9.38
N TRP A 96 9.33 3.58 8.54
CA TRP A 96 8.67 2.31 8.75
C TRP A 96 8.75 1.45 7.50
N GLU A 97 8.64 0.14 7.70
CA GLU A 97 8.57 -0.81 6.61
C GLU A 97 7.24 -0.62 5.86
N SER A 98 7.33 -0.17 4.61
CA SER A 98 6.22 -0.11 3.67
C SER A 98 6.11 -1.43 2.92
N GLU A 99 4.97 -2.09 3.07
CA GLU A 99 4.62 -3.25 2.26
C GLU A 99 4.57 -2.88 0.77
N GLN A 100 5.43 -3.51 -0.03
CA GLN A 100 5.47 -3.31 -1.47
C GLN A 100 4.62 -4.37 -2.17
N LEU A 101 3.59 -3.92 -2.89
CA LEU A 101 2.82 -4.78 -3.78
C LEU A 101 3.37 -4.65 -5.20
N ALA A 102 3.91 -5.74 -5.72
CA ALA A 102 4.32 -5.84 -7.10
C ALA A 102 3.10 -5.79 -8.04
N LYS A 103 3.34 -5.33 -9.26
CA LYS A 103 2.37 -5.31 -10.35
C LYS A 103 2.91 -6.13 -11.50
N PHE A 104 2.00 -6.80 -12.20
CA PHE A 104 2.31 -7.47 -13.44
C PHE A 104 2.32 -6.47 -14.60
N ASP A 105 3.19 -6.72 -15.56
CA ASP A 105 3.30 -5.97 -16.79
C ASP A 105 2.36 -6.50 -17.87
N LYS A 106 2.15 -5.69 -18.92
CA LYS A 106 1.26 -6.08 -20.04
C LYS A 106 1.76 -7.32 -20.79
N SER A 107 3.06 -7.59 -20.78
CA SER A 107 3.65 -8.79 -21.41
C SER A 107 3.29 -10.08 -20.69
N GLU A 108 2.87 -10.00 -19.43
CA GLU A 108 2.53 -11.14 -18.59
C GLU A 108 1.03 -11.48 -18.64
N VAL A 109 0.24 -10.70 -19.38
CA VAL A 109 -1.19 -10.96 -19.58
C VAL A 109 -1.41 -12.33 -20.22
N GLY A 110 -2.30 -13.14 -19.64
CA GLY A 110 -2.56 -14.52 -20.01
C GLY A 110 -1.74 -15.53 -19.21
N MET A 111 -0.77 -15.09 -18.40
CA MET A 111 -0.05 -15.98 -17.50
C MET A 111 -1.00 -16.59 -16.47
N LEU A 112 -0.86 -17.90 -16.26
CA LEU A 112 -1.61 -18.69 -15.29
C LEU A 112 -0.63 -19.46 -14.42
N PHE A 113 -0.70 -19.30 -13.10
CA PHE A 113 0.21 -19.96 -12.18
C PHE A 113 -0.48 -20.32 -10.85
N SER A 114 0.04 -21.34 -10.19
CA SER A 114 -0.35 -21.69 -8.81
C SER A 114 0.50 -20.93 -7.81
N THR A 115 -0.11 -20.54 -6.70
CA THR A 115 0.59 -19.96 -5.56
C THR A 115 -0.22 -20.12 -4.27
N THR A 116 0.33 -19.68 -3.13
CA THR A 116 -0.30 -19.71 -1.83
C THR A 116 -0.75 -18.32 -1.39
N VAL A 117 -1.95 -18.23 -0.83
CA VAL A 117 -2.47 -16.99 -0.22
C VAL A 117 -1.69 -16.69 1.06
N THR A 118 -1.21 -15.45 1.17
CA THR A 118 -0.44 -14.97 2.33
C THR A 118 -1.29 -14.16 3.30
N SER A 119 -2.34 -13.47 2.83
CA SER A 119 -3.24 -12.66 3.67
C SER A 119 -4.54 -12.34 2.95
N VAL A 120 -5.64 -12.20 3.70
CA VAL A 120 -6.94 -11.73 3.18
C VAL A 120 -7.51 -10.64 4.09
N VAL A 121 -7.69 -9.43 3.55
CA VAL A 121 -8.19 -8.27 4.29
C VAL A 121 -9.49 -7.78 3.68
N ASP A 122 -10.45 -7.40 4.53
CA ASP A 122 -11.64 -6.66 4.13
C ASP A 122 -11.53 -5.28 4.79
N ASP A 123 -11.34 -4.24 4.00
CA ASP A 123 -11.01 -2.89 4.48
C ASP A 123 -12.16 -1.89 4.35
N GLY A 124 -13.38 -2.36 4.08
CA GLY A 124 -14.54 -1.48 3.84
C GLY A 124 -14.61 -0.92 2.41
N ILE A 125 -13.59 -1.14 1.58
CA ILE A 125 -13.54 -0.78 0.15
C ILE A 125 -13.68 -2.03 -0.72
N GLY A 126 -13.00 -3.10 -0.32
CA GLY A 126 -12.96 -4.35 -1.05
C GLY A 126 -12.33 -5.48 -0.26
N ILE A 127 -12.46 -6.70 -0.79
CA ILE A 127 -11.73 -7.85 -0.27
C ILE A 127 -10.41 -7.94 -1.02
N LYS A 128 -9.30 -7.79 -0.28
CA LYS A 128 -7.92 -7.80 -0.78
C LYS A 128 -7.28 -9.14 -0.45
N ILE A 129 -6.88 -9.90 -1.47
CA ILE A 129 -6.25 -11.21 -1.32
C ILE A 129 -4.80 -11.09 -1.78
N LYS A 130 -3.87 -11.25 -0.86
CA LYS A 130 -2.43 -11.18 -1.11
C LYS A 130 -1.85 -12.58 -1.29
N PHE A 131 -0.86 -12.69 -2.17
CA PHE A 131 -0.17 -13.93 -2.46
C PHE A 131 1.26 -13.66 -2.93
N GLY A 132 2.15 -14.63 -2.72
CA GLY A 132 3.54 -14.54 -3.19
C GLY A 132 3.69 -15.02 -4.64
N HIS A 133 4.59 -14.44 -5.41
CA HIS A 133 5.02 -14.99 -6.70
C HIS A 133 6.43 -14.49 -7.02
N GLU A 134 7.34 -15.39 -7.38
CA GLU A 134 8.75 -15.05 -7.70
C GLU A 134 9.44 -14.17 -6.63
N GLY A 135 9.18 -14.44 -5.35
CA GLY A 135 9.75 -13.70 -4.23
C GLY A 135 9.16 -12.29 -4.01
N LYS A 136 8.10 -11.92 -4.72
CA LYS A 136 7.37 -10.67 -4.56
C LYS A 136 5.94 -10.92 -4.07
N THR A 137 5.35 -9.93 -3.42
CA THR A 137 3.94 -9.97 -2.98
C THR A 137 3.06 -9.27 -4.00
N TYR A 138 1.99 -9.92 -4.42
CA TYR A 138 0.97 -9.40 -5.32
C TYR A 138 -0.39 -9.40 -4.63
N GLN A 139 -1.36 -8.68 -5.18
CA GLN A 139 -2.71 -8.55 -4.61
C GLN A 139 -3.80 -8.61 -5.68
N SER A 140 -4.81 -9.44 -5.44
CA SER A 140 -6.09 -9.43 -6.16
C SER A 140 -7.13 -8.64 -5.35
N ASN A 141 -7.93 -7.84 -6.04
CA ASN A 141 -8.92 -6.95 -5.42
C ASN A 141 -10.34 -7.33 -5.87
N MET A 142 -11.23 -7.56 -4.89
CA MET A 142 -12.67 -7.67 -5.10
C MET A 142 -13.36 -6.42 -4.52
N ASN A 143 -13.19 -5.30 -5.22
CA ASN A 143 -13.76 -4.02 -4.80
C ASN A 143 -15.28 -4.04 -4.86
N TYR A 144 -15.91 -3.48 -3.82
CA TYR A 144 -17.34 -3.29 -3.76
C TYR A 144 -17.74 -1.83 -3.50
N SER A 145 -16.80 -0.97 -3.10
CA SER A 145 -17.03 0.46 -2.98
C SER A 145 -16.90 1.17 -4.33
N GLU A 146 -17.54 2.33 -4.41
CA GLU A 146 -17.48 3.22 -5.56
C GLU A 146 -16.68 4.45 -5.19
N TYR A 147 -15.76 4.84 -6.06
CA TYR A 147 -15.08 6.11 -5.93
C TYR A 147 -15.94 7.19 -6.59
N LEU A 148 -16.42 8.15 -5.79
CA LEU A 148 -17.14 9.30 -6.32
C LEU A 148 -16.15 10.41 -6.63
N GLU A 149 -15.86 10.62 -7.91
CA GLU A 149 -14.93 11.67 -8.37
C GLU A 149 -15.30 13.06 -7.81
N SER A 150 -16.59 13.36 -7.65
CA SER A 150 -17.08 14.66 -7.16
C SER A 150 -16.64 15.00 -5.73
N THR A 151 -16.54 14.00 -4.86
CA THR A 151 -16.09 14.20 -3.46
C THR A 151 -14.74 13.55 -3.20
N ARG A 152 -14.21 12.80 -4.17
CA ARG A 152 -12.92 12.07 -4.13
C ARG A 152 -12.83 11.10 -2.96
N GLU A 153 -13.96 10.49 -2.65
CA GLU A 153 -14.11 9.58 -1.53
C GLU A 153 -14.65 8.24 -2.02
N TRP A 154 -14.28 7.19 -1.30
CA TRP A 154 -14.83 5.87 -1.50
C TRP A 154 -16.11 5.71 -0.69
N PHE A 155 -17.20 5.42 -1.37
CA PHE A 155 -18.47 5.10 -0.72
C PHE A 155 -18.77 3.62 -0.87
N LYS A 156 -19.06 3.00 0.26
CA LYS A 156 -19.52 1.63 0.30
C LYS A 156 -20.84 1.51 -0.44
N ASN A 157 -20.88 0.67 -1.48
CA ASN A 157 -22.11 0.32 -2.18
C ASN A 157 -22.63 -1.03 -1.63
N PRO A 158 -23.73 -1.04 -0.84
CA PRO A 158 -24.23 -2.27 -0.20
C PRO A 158 -24.65 -3.35 -1.21
N GLN A 159 -25.12 -2.96 -2.39
CA GLN A 159 -25.54 -3.91 -3.43
C GLN A 159 -24.33 -4.60 -4.06
N LYS A 160 -23.26 -3.85 -4.33
CA LYS A 160 -22.00 -4.41 -4.82
C LYS A 160 -21.32 -5.26 -3.76
N GLU A 161 -21.36 -4.83 -2.50
CA GLU A 161 -20.79 -5.59 -1.39
C GLU A 161 -21.43 -6.97 -1.31
N ARG A 162 -22.77 -7.04 -1.26
CA ARG A 162 -23.48 -8.32 -1.22
C ARG A 162 -23.08 -9.23 -2.38
N LYS A 163 -22.97 -8.67 -3.59
CA LYS A 163 -22.54 -9.42 -4.79
C LYS A 163 -21.10 -9.91 -4.68
N GLN A 164 -20.17 -9.09 -4.18
CA GLN A 164 -18.76 -9.50 -4.05
C GLN A 164 -18.56 -10.52 -2.94
N ARG A 165 -19.27 -10.40 -1.80
CA ARG A 165 -19.28 -11.40 -0.74
C ARG A 165 -19.81 -12.75 -1.25
N GLN A 166 -20.91 -12.74 -2.00
CA GLN A 166 -21.43 -13.95 -2.65
C GLN A 166 -20.42 -14.54 -3.64
N ARG A 167 -19.80 -13.72 -4.50
CA ARG A 167 -18.77 -14.18 -5.43
C ARG A 167 -17.55 -14.76 -4.72
N PHE A 168 -17.15 -14.19 -3.58
CA PHE A 168 -16.07 -14.72 -2.76
C PHE A 168 -16.44 -16.12 -2.25
N GLU A 169 -17.64 -16.27 -1.71
CA GLU A 169 -18.14 -17.56 -1.22
C GLU A 169 -18.27 -18.61 -2.33
N GLU A 170 -18.82 -18.24 -3.49
CA GLU A 170 -18.90 -19.12 -4.65
C GLU A 170 -17.53 -19.57 -5.15
N LYS A 171 -16.54 -18.69 -5.05
CA LYS A 171 -15.18 -18.89 -5.57
C LYS A 171 -14.30 -19.68 -4.63
N PHE A 172 -14.42 -19.47 -3.32
CA PHE A 172 -13.54 -20.09 -2.33
C PHE A 172 -14.23 -21.15 -1.47
N GLY A 173 -15.56 -21.27 -1.56
CA GLY A 173 -16.36 -22.20 -0.76
C GLY A 173 -16.41 -21.85 0.73
N ILE A 174 -16.05 -20.62 1.10
CA ILE A 174 -16.04 -20.11 2.48
C ILE A 174 -16.60 -18.69 2.52
N SER A 175 -17.23 -18.33 3.63
CA SER A 175 -17.70 -16.96 3.83
C SER A 175 -16.54 -15.97 3.99
N VAL A 176 -16.77 -14.68 3.71
CA VAL A 176 -15.77 -13.62 3.94
C VAL A 176 -15.44 -13.48 5.42
N ASP A 177 -16.37 -13.81 6.31
CA ASP A 177 -16.15 -13.77 7.76
C ASP A 177 -15.18 -14.87 8.22
N GLU A 178 -15.03 -15.93 7.41
CA GLU A 178 -14.07 -17.01 7.59
C GLU A 178 -12.84 -16.88 6.68
N LYS A 179 -12.58 -15.69 6.12
CA LYS A 179 -11.50 -15.43 5.15
C LYS A 179 -10.11 -15.93 5.59
N GLU A 180 -9.84 -15.98 6.88
CA GLU A 180 -8.57 -16.50 7.42
C GLU A 180 -8.33 -17.97 7.05
N LYS A 181 -9.39 -18.75 6.80
CA LYS A 181 -9.25 -20.13 6.32
C LYS A 181 -8.65 -20.22 4.92
N LEU A 182 -8.68 -19.13 4.14
CA LEU A 182 -8.07 -19.07 2.81
C LEU A 182 -6.54 -18.90 2.89
N VAL A 183 -6.02 -18.33 3.98
CA VAL A 183 -4.59 -18.14 4.17
C VAL A 183 -3.89 -19.49 4.22
N GLY A 184 -2.79 -19.63 3.48
CA GLY A 184 -2.07 -20.90 3.33
C GLY A 184 -2.68 -21.85 2.29
N GLN A 185 -3.84 -21.55 1.70
CA GLN A 185 -4.40 -22.37 0.63
C GLN A 185 -3.72 -22.08 -0.72
N GLU A 186 -3.55 -23.14 -1.51
CA GLU A 186 -3.13 -23.03 -2.91
C GLU A 186 -4.27 -22.47 -3.76
N ILE A 187 -3.95 -21.45 -4.55
CA ILE A 187 -4.84 -20.77 -5.49
C ILE A 187 -4.19 -20.75 -6.87
N MET A 188 -5.03 -20.72 -7.90
CA MET A 188 -4.59 -20.49 -9.26
C MET A 188 -4.89 -19.04 -9.64
N VAL A 189 -3.89 -18.30 -10.11
CA VAL A 189 -3.97 -16.89 -10.46
C VAL A 189 -3.77 -16.73 -11.96
N GLU A 190 -4.66 -15.96 -12.59
CA GLU A 190 -4.53 -15.52 -13.98
C GLU A 190 -4.26 -14.02 -14.04
N VAL A 191 -3.27 -13.60 -14.83
CA VAL A 191 -3.00 -12.19 -15.12
C VAL A 191 -3.88 -11.75 -16.29
N LYS A 192 -4.74 -10.76 -16.08
CA LYS A 192 -5.69 -10.27 -17.07
C LYS A 192 -5.52 -8.78 -17.34
N LEU A 193 -6.07 -8.34 -18.47
CA LEU A 193 -6.11 -6.94 -18.88
C LEU A 193 -7.56 -6.44 -18.90
N ALA A 194 -7.84 -5.37 -18.15
CA ALA A 194 -9.10 -4.66 -18.18
C ALA A 194 -8.98 -3.38 -19.00
N PHE A 195 -10.01 -3.08 -19.80
CA PHE A 195 -10.10 -1.86 -20.63
C PHE A 195 -8.87 -1.63 -21.53
N ASN A 196 -8.21 -2.71 -21.98
CA ASN A 196 -6.96 -2.71 -22.76
C ASN A 196 -5.79 -1.93 -22.13
N ARG A 197 -5.86 -1.60 -20.84
CA ARG A 197 -4.87 -0.73 -20.19
C ARG A 197 -4.45 -1.17 -18.79
N ASN A 198 -5.36 -1.75 -18.01
CA ASN A 198 -5.14 -2.03 -16.60
C ASN A 198 -4.87 -3.52 -16.39
N VAL A 199 -3.63 -3.88 -16.08
CA VAL A 199 -3.28 -5.26 -15.71
C VAL A 199 -3.78 -5.54 -14.30
N TYR A 200 -4.44 -6.67 -14.09
CA TYR A 200 -4.95 -7.11 -12.79
C TYR A 200 -4.91 -8.63 -12.69
N THR A 201 -4.96 -9.14 -11.46
CA THR A 201 -4.91 -10.58 -11.20
C THR A 201 -6.30 -11.09 -10.82
N GLU A 202 -6.75 -12.14 -11.51
CA GLU A 202 -7.96 -12.87 -11.18
C GLU A 202 -7.61 -14.24 -10.63
N ILE A 203 -7.96 -14.49 -9.37
CA ILE A 203 -7.87 -15.83 -8.78
C ILE A 203 -8.94 -16.73 -9.45
N LYS A 204 -8.71 -18.01 -9.66
CA LYS A 204 -9.72 -18.95 -10.17
C LYS A 204 -10.56 -19.54 -9.03
N PRO A 205 -11.81 -19.98 -9.30
CA PRO A 205 -12.59 -20.72 -8.33
C PRO A 205 -11.85 -21.97 -7.85
N LEU A 206 -11.87 -22.20 -6.54
CA LEU A 206 -11.34 -23.41 -5.93
C LEU A 206 -12.25 -24.60 -6.25
N PRO A 207 -11.70 -25.82 -6.33
CA PRO A 207 -12.51 -27.03 -6.43
C PRO A 207 -13.46 -27.09 -5.24
N LYS A 208 -14.76 -27.26 -5.49
CA LYS A 208 -15.73 -27.49 -4.42
C LYS A 208 -15.33 -28.78 -3.69
N LYS A 209 -15.14 -28.70 -2.36
CA LYS A 209 -14.99 -29.90 -1.54
C LYS A 209 -16.25 -30.74 -1.73
N LYS A 210 -16.08 -31.96 -2.25
CA LYS A 210 -17.15 -32.95 -2.41
C LYS A 210 -17.58 -33.49 -1.06
#